data_AF-A0A954A835-F1
#
_entry.id   AF-A0A954A835-F1
#
_cell.length_a   1.000
_cell.length_b   1.000
_cell.length_c   1.000
_cell.angle_alpha   90.00
_cell.angle_beta   90.00
_cell.angle_gamma   90.00
#
_symmetry.space_group_name_H-M   'P 1'
#
loop_
_entity.id
_entity.type
_entity.pdbx_description
1 polymer ?
#
loop_
_entity_poly.entity_id
_entity_poly.type
_entity_poly.pdbx_seq_one_letter_code
_entity_poly.pdbx_strand_id
1 'polypeptide(L)'
;MPRAIVNIMKRGAMRTTPLCWVIAVVVGLGPLSSAQAPFATESSTQPLGQCPSEIVAADMNGDGHLDLVVANHHTHDISVLIGDGTGALVSLPATPVPGLLDPHDMSIVVRDFNQDGFLDAAVPSHANSEVIRFLGDGTGALLDPVQYAVGAFTLRVTSADLNGDGYLELISVNRDDDSVSVLFGDGAGAFGNRLDVTVGVGPTFVAADDVDGDGSVDLVTADSIGQTFTVLWGLGNGTFEPAQTSPPIGITSSLAISDLDGDGVYDIAVTHGDSMSLFTGLGSRTFSAPVDLAVGLGARYVIATDYQGDGLPDLVISLANQSALAFFAGVGDGTFTDAGTLPVGGNPWAVVAADLDEDGALDFAATNEDDNTLTLHLNRGPVGRFDRGDANGDGGRDISDAITLLGRLFDPLASATTCEDADDVNDDGALDIADPILLLTALFGSGAVIPPPTGTCDTDPTPDGLSCDTLRSSCT
;
A
#
# COMPACT_ATOMS: atom_id res chain seq x y z
N MET A 1 -36.05 -51.35 0.24
CA MET A 1 -36.17 -50.26 1.23
C MET A 1 -35.66 -50.73 2.58
N PRO A 2 -34.46 -50.33 3.00
CA PRO A 2 -34.08 -50.36 4.40
C PRO A 2 -33.95 -48.93 4.97
N ARG A 3 -34.40 -48.81 6.23
CA ARG A 3 -34.46 -47.58 7.03
C ARG A 3 -33.06 -47.19 7.50
N ALA A 4 -32.69 -45.92 7.31
CA ALA A 4 -31.54 -45.32 7.98
C ALA A 4 -31.82 -45.18 9.48
N ILE A 5 -30.92 -45.73 10.30
CA ILE A 5 -30.89 -45.55 11.75
C ILE A 5 -30.02 -44.32 12.00
N VAL A 6 -30.64 -43.27 12.54
CA VAL A 6 -29.97 -42.11 13.14
C VAL A 6 -29.39 -42.56 14.47
N ASN A 7 -28.09 -42.37 14.68
CA ASN A 7 -27.45 -42.56 15.99
C ASN A 7 -26.83 -41.23 16.43
N ILE A 8 -27.48 -40.61 17.42
CA ILE A 8 -26.99 -39.45 18.15
C ILE A 8 -26.10 -39.96 19.28
N MET A 9 -24.80 -39.65 19.26
CA MET A 9 -23.95 -39.77 20.45
C MET A 9 -23.59 -38.38 21.01
N LYS A 10 -23.76 -38.29 22.33
CA LYS A 10 -23.61 -37.10 23.18
C LYS A 10 -22.14 -36.77 23.46
N ARG A 11 -21.88 -35.47 23.47
CA ARG A 11 -20.94 -34.67 24.30
C ARG A 11 -19.71 -35.40 24.88
N GLY A 12 -18.56 -35.09 24.30
CA GLY A 12 -17.24 -35.07 24.96
C GLY A 12 -16.56 -33.73 24.64
N ALA A 13 -16.02 -33.09 25.67
CA ALA A 13 -15.36 -31.77 25.72
C ALA A 13 -14.88 -31.18 24.37
N MET A 14 -15.52 -30.08 23.96
CA MET A 14 -15.06 -29.20 22.88
C MET A 14 -13.96 -28.30 23.49
N ARG A 15 -12.69 -28.58 23.18
CA ARG A 15 -11.65 -27.54 23.22
C ARG A 15 -11.90 -26.71 21.95
N THR A 16 -12.49 -25.53 22.11
CA THR A 16 -12.76 -24.59 21.03
C THR A 16 -11.51 -23.75 20.80
N THR A 17 -10.63 -24.20 19.92
CA THR A 17 -9.71 -23.30 19.20
C THR A 17 -10.47 -22.82 17.96
N PRO A 18 -10.84 -21.54 17.84
CA PRO A 18 -11.43 -21.04 16.61
C PRO A 18 -10.29 -20.90 15.58
N LEU A 19 -10.27 -21.76 14.57
CA LEU A 19 -9.55 -21.50 13.32
C LEU A 19 -10.35 -20.46 12.53
N CYS A 20 -9.66 -19.56 11.83
CA CYS A 20 -10.24 -18.69 10.81
C CYS A 20 -11.08 -19.55 9.85
N TRP A 21 -12.37 -19.27 9.70
CA TRP A 21 -13.24 -20.06 8.83
C TRP A 21 -12.98 -19.70 7.37
N VAL A 22 -12.66 -20.71 6.55
CA VAL A 22 -12.86 -20.69 5.10
C VAL A 22 -13.78 -21.85 4.72
N ILE A 23 -14.90 -21.58 4.04
CA ILE A 23 -15.56 -22.58 3.21
C ILE A 23 -14.92 -22.48 1.83
N ALA A 24 -13.88 -23.27 1.59
CA ALA A 24 -13.27 -23.38 0.27
C ALA A 24 -14.12 -24.32 -0.58
N VAL A 25 -14.93 -23.78 -1.49
CA VAL A 25 -15.43 -24.56 -2.63
C VAL A 25 -14.36 -24.48 -3.71
N VAL A 26 -13.49 -25.50 -3.77
CA VAL A 26 -12.57 -25.65 -4.90
C VAL A 26 -13.39 -26.08 -6.12
N VAL A 27 -13.83 -25.10 -6.92
CA VAL A 27 -14.22 -25.34 -8.31
C VAL A 27 -12.94 -25.27 -9.12
N GLY A 28 -12.52 -26.40 -9.67
CA GLY A 28 -11.38 -26.44 -10.58
C GLY A 28 -11.67 -25.61 -11.83
N LEU A 29 -11.17 -24.37 -11.85
CA LEU A 29 -11.04 -23.60 -13.07
C LEU A 29 -9.74 -24.04 -13.76
N GLY A 30 -9.80 -24.16 -15.09
CA GLY A 30 -8.61 -24.43 -15.91
C GLY A 30 -7.53 -23.36 -15.70
N PRO A 31 -6.31 -23.55 -16.22
CA PRO A 31 -5.23 -22.59 -16.03
C PRO A 31 -5.72 -21.20 -16.45
N LEU A 32 -5.78 -20.29 -15.47
CA LEU A 32 -5.92 -18.86 -15.74
C LEU A 32 -4.76 -18.49 -16.67
N SER A 33 -5.08 -17.74 -17.73
CA SER A 33 -4.07 -17.00 -18.49
C SER A 33 -3.09 -16.39 -17.50
N SER A 34 -1.79 -16.59 -17.67
CA SER A 34 -0.79 -15.94 -16.84
C SER A 34 -1.04 -14.44 -16.93
N ALA A 35 -1.60 -13.84 -15.88
CA ALA A 35 -1.62 -12.40 -15.74
C ALA A 35 -0.15 -11.97 -15.77
N GLN A 36 0.17 -11.11 -16.73
CA GLN A 36 1.49 -10.53 -16.82
C GLN A 36 1.66 -9.62 -15.60
N ALA A 37 2.79 -9.77 -14.88
CA ALA A 37 3.12 -8.86 -13.81
C ALA A 37 3.26 -7.43 -14.40
N PRO A 38 2.73 -6.39 -13.72
CA PRO A 38 2.79 -5.01 -14.21
C PRO A 38 4.23 -4.49 -14.36
N PHE A 39 5.16 -5.03 -13.57
CA PHE A 39 6.58 -4.70 -13.57
C PHE A 39 7.41 -5.91 -13.10
N ALA A 40 8.73 -5.81 -13.23
CA ALA A 40 9.62 -6.81 -12.66
C ALA A 40 9.73 -6.61 -11.15
N THR A 41 9.69 -7.72 -10.41
CA THR A 41 9.69 -7.65 -8.95
C THR A 41 10.49 -8.79 -8.33
N GLU A 42 11.13 -8.47 -7.21
CA GLU A 42 11.64 -9.47 -6.28
C GLU A 42 10.65 -9.63 -5.13
N SER A 43 10.15 -10.85 -4.94
CA SER A 43 9.17 -11.14 -3.90
C SER A 43 9.81 -11.82 -2.69
N SER A 44 9.46 -11.37 -1.49
CA SER A 44 9.78 -12.04 -0.24
C SER A 44 8.55 -12.15 0.66
N THR A 45 8.64 -12.96 1.71
CA THR A 45 7.52 -13.18 2.62
C THR A 45 8.03 -13.23 4.05
N GLN A 46 7.38 -12.49 4.95
CA GLN A 46 7.71 -12.44 6.37
C GLN A 46 6.57 -13.04 7.20
N PRO A 47 6.86 -13.88 8.22
CA PRO A 47 5.84 -14.35 9.15
C PRO A 47 5.36 -13.20 10.05
N LEU A 48 4.07 -13.17 10.36
CA LEU A 48 3.44 -12.18 11.23
C LEU A 48 2.69 -12.85 12.39
N GLY A 49 2.02 -12.04 13.21
CA GLY A 49 0.97 -12.50 14.10
C GLY A 49 -0.23 -13.06 13.34
N GLN A 50 -1.22 -13.60 14.05
CA GLN A 50 -2.33 -14.27 13.38
C GLN A 50 -3.36 -13.28 12.83
N CYS A 51 -3.80 -13.55 11.60
CA CYS A 51 -4.73 -12.75 10.82
C CYS A 51 -4.29 -11.26 10.75
N PRO A 52 -3.16 -10.98 10.08
CA PRO A 52 -2.70 -9.62 9.86
C PRO A 52 -3.69 -8.87 8.98
N SER A 53 -4.12 -7.69 9.43
CA SER A 53 -5.12 -6.87 8.76
C SER A 53 -4.48 -5.62 8.16
N GLU A 54 -4.31 -4.54 8.93
CA GLU A 54 -3.80 -3.28 8.41
C GLU A 54 -2.27 -3.17 8.51
N ILE A 55 -1.66 -2.50 7.52
CA ILE A 55 -0.24 -2.20 7.45
C ILE A 55 -0.02 -0.71 7.19
N VAL A 56 1.00 -0.16 7.82
CA VAL A 56 1.47 1.22 7.61
C VAL A 56 2.98 1.19 7.42
N ALA A 57 3.49 1.95 6.43
CA ALA A 57 4.91 2.21 6.27
C ALA A 57 5.29 3.53 6.96
N ALA A 58 6.29 3.51 7.84
CA ALA A 58 6.78 4.69 8.54
C ALA A 58 8.15 4.43 9.18
N ASP A 59 9.00 5.44 9.30
CA ASP A 59 10.27 5.35 10.04
C ASP A 59 10.00 5.39 11.56
N MET A 60 9.91 4.21 12.19
CA MET A 60 9.50 4.06 13.60
C MET A 60 10.67 4.26 14.57
N ASN A 61 11.90 4.18 14.09
CA ASN A 61 13.11 4.25 14.90
C ASN A 61 13.97 5.51 14.63
N GLY A 62 13.58 6.34 13.66
CA GLY A 62 14.24 7.58 13.28
C GLY A 62 15.59 7.39 12.59
N ASP A 63 15.84 6.24 11.93
CA ASP A 63 17.08 5.95 11.22
C ASP A 63 17.09 6.44 9.76
N GLY A 64 15.94 6.92 9.27
CA GLY A 64 15.76 7.41 7.91
C GLY A 64 15.22 6.38 6.94
N HIS A 65 15.07 5.12 7.34
CA HIS A 65 14.52 4.05 6.53
C HIS A 65 13.06 3.77 6.90
N LEU A 66 12.25 3.36 5.92
CA LEU A 66 10.85 3.02 6.19
C LEU A 66 10.73 1.63 6.85
N ASP A 67 10.03 1.58 7.97
CA ASP A 67 9.63 0.35 8.66
C ASP A 67 8.18 -0.02 8.30
N LEU A 68 7.77 -1.24 8.65
CA LEU A 68 6.38 -1.69 8.49
C LEU A 68 5.75 -2.01 9.84
N VAL A 69 4.60 -1.38 10.12
CA VAL A 69 3.78 -1.61 11.31
C VAL A 69 2.51 -2.35 10.90
N VAL A 70 2.27 -3.51 11.51
CA VAL A 70 1.15 -4.39 11.15
C VAL A 70 0.28 -4.71 12.37
N ALA A 71 -1.02 -4.53 12.22
CA ALA A 71 -2.03 -4.97 13.17
C ALA A 71 -2.37 -6.46 12.95
N ASN A 72 -2.24 -7.29 14.00
CA ASN A 72 -2.65 -8.69 13.95
C ASN A 72 -3.82 -8.93 14.91
N HIS A 73 -5.01 -9.13 14.35
CA HIS A 73 -6.22 -9.08 15.16
C HIS A 73 -6.48 -10.35 15.98
N HIS A 74 -5.98 -11.51 15.54
CA HIS A 74 -6.24 -12.77 16.25
C HIS A 74 -5.20 -13.07 17.33
N THR A 75 -3.93 -12.67 17.12
CA THR A 75 -2.93 -12.67 18.20
C THR A 75 -3.12 -11.51 19.16
N HIS A 76 -3.89 -10.49 18.78
CA HIS A 76 -4.12 -9.27 19.56
C HIS A 76 -2.80 -8.55 19.84
N ASP A 77 -1.99 -8.36 18.81
CA ASP A 77 -0.70 -7.69 18.90
C ASP A 77 -0.40 -6.84 17.66
N ILE A 78 0.60 -5.98 17.80
CA ILE A 78 1.15 -5.15 16.73
C ILE A 78 2.57 -5.67 16.44
N SER A 79 2.83 -6.00 15.18
CA SER A 79 4.18 -6.28 14.69
C SER A 79 4.81 -5.00 14.17
N VAL A 80 6.07 -4.74 14.56
CA VAL A 80 6.91 -3.70 13.95
C VAL A 80 8.08 -4.40 13.29
N LEU A 81 8.27 -4.17 11.99
CA LEU A 81 9.34 -4.74 11.18
C LEU A 81 10.26 -3.61 10.74
N ILE A 82 11.47 -3.57 11.29
CA ILE A 82 12.45 -2.54 11.01
C ILE A 82 13.10 -2.76 9.65
N GLY A 83 13.04 -1.75 8.79
CA GLY A 83 13.72 -1.70 7.50
C GLY A 83 15.17 -1.26 7.64
N ASP A 84 16.02 -1.67 6.70
CA ASP A 84 17.43 -1.22 6.62
C ASP A 84 17.73 -0.40 5.34
N GLY A 85 16.68 0.03 4.63
CA GLY A 85 16.78 0.74 3.37
C GLY A 85 17.22 -0.14 2.20
N THR A 86 17.24 -1.47 2.34
CA THR A 86 17.53 -2.41 1.24
C THR A 86 16.35 -3.36 0.94
N GLY A 87 15.18 -3.07 1.53
CA GLY A 87 14.01 -3.94 1.49
C GLY A 87 14.10 -5.14 2.45
N ALA A 88 15.20 -5.27 3.20
CA ALA A 88 15.30 -6.26 4.26
C ALA A 88 14.58 -5.77 5.53
N LEU A 89 13.85 -6.68 6.16
CA LEU A 89 12.99 -6.40 7.31
C LEU A 89 13.37 -7.26 8.52
N VAL A 90 13.44 -6.64 9.70
CA VAL A 90 13.72 -7.31 10.97
C VAL A 90 12.58 -7.07 11.96
N SER A 91 11.87 -8.13 12.34
CA SER A 91 10.78 -8.03 13.31
C SER A 91 11.29 -7.73 14.73
N LEU A 92 10.71 -6.71 15.36
CA LEU A 92 10.79 -6.50 16.80
C LEU A 92 9.86 -7.47 17.56
N PRO A 93 10.04 -7.62 18.89
CA PRO A 93 9.05 -8.31 19.71
C PRO A 93 7.66 -7.66 19.56
N ALA A 94 6.64 -8.48 19.28
CA ALA A 94 5.28 -7.98 19.08
C ALA A 94 4.74 -7.29 20.34
N THR A 95 4.02 -6.19 20.14
CA THR A 95 3.42 -5.39 21.21
C THR A 95 1.99 -5.87 21.48
N PRO A 96 1.66 -6.42 22.66
CA PRO A 96 0.30 -6.88 22.95
C PRO A 96 -0.69 -5.72 23.03
N VAL A 97 -1.88 -5.92 22.44
CA VAL A 97 -3.00 -4.98 22.51
C VAL A 97 -3.95 -5.42 23.64
N PRO A 98 -4.01 -4.69 24.77
CA PRO A 98 -4.77 -5.12 25.94
C PRO A 98 -6.28 -4.97 25.72
N GLY A 99 -7.05 -5.92 26.24
CA GLY A 99 -8.52 -5.80 26.31
C GLY A 99 -9.26 -6.29 25.08
N LEU A 100 -8.59 -6.69 23.99
CA LEU A 100 -9.26 -7.36 22.89
C LEU A 100 -9.72 -8.77 23.29
N LEU A 101 -11.00 -9.07 23.06
CA LEU A 101 -11.64 -10.33 23.46
C LEU A 101 -12.19 -11.14 22.29
N ASP A 102 -12.19 -10.61 21.06
CA ASP A 102 -12.74 -11.27 19.87
C ASP A 102 -11.90 -10.93 18.62
N PRO A 103 -11.48 -11.91 17.80
CA PRO A 103 -10.80 -11.66 16.53
C PRO A 103 -11.73 -10.99 15.50
N HIS A 104 -11.56 -9.69 15.31
CA HIS A 104 -12.18 -8.90 14.26
C HIS A 104 -11.17 -7.91 13.68
N ASP A 105 -11.39 -7.51 12.42
CA ASP A 105 -10.59 -6.60 11.61
C ASP A 105 -9.95 -5.45 12.41
N MET A 106 -8.64 -5.50 12.67
CA MET A 106 -7.96 -4.46 13.44
C MET A 106 -7.26 -3.48 12.50
N SER A 107 -7.66 -2.21 12.54
CA SER A 107 -6.90 -1.13 11.90
C SER A 107 -5.74 -0.66 12.76
N ILE A 108 -4.82 0.10 12.19
CA ILE A 108 -3.80 0.85 12.93
C ILE A 108 -3.53 2.18 12.26
N VAL A 109 -3.33 3.22 13.06
CA VAL A 109 -2.79 4.50 12.59
C VAL A 109 -1.50 4.79 13.35
N VAL A 110 -0.50 5.31 12.63
CA VAL A 110 0.83 5.63 13.17
C VAL A 110 1.12 7.11 12.93
N ARG A 111 1.30 7.89 14.00
CA ARG A 111 1.56 9.33 13.99
C ARG A 111 2.22 9.76 15.28
N ASP A 112 2.88 10.91 15.30
CA ASP A 112 3.37 11.53 16.55
C ASP A 112 2.21 12.28 17.24
N PHE A 113 1.56 11.64 18.23
CA PHE A 113 0.39 12.22 18.93
C PHE A 113 0.77 13.16 20.07
N ASN A 114 2.02 13.10 20.54
CA ASN A 114 2.51 13.87 21.69
C ASN A 114 3.58 14.92 21.32
N GLN A 115 3.89 15.05 20.02
CA GLN A 115 4.87 15.96 19.44
C GLN A 115 6.28 15.81 20.03
N ASP A 116 6.67 14.59 20.40
CA ASP A 116 8.01 14.30 20.94
C ASP A 116 9.03 13.92 19.86
N GLY A 117 8.59 13.77 18.61
CA GLY A 117 9.40 13.39 17.46
C GLY A 117 9.49 11.88 17.23
N PHE A 118 8.78 11.06 18.02
CA PHE A 118 8.67 9.63 17.83
C PHE A 118 7.25 9.26 17.37
N LEU A 119 7.16 8.22 16.53
CA LEU A 119 5.88 7.78 16.03
C LEU A 119 5.17 6.91 17.07
N ASP A 120 3.96 7.33 17.42
CA ASP A 120 3.00 6.61 18.25
C ASP A 120 2.08 5.74 17.39
N ALA A 121 1.26 4.90 18.02
CA ALA A 121 0.26 4.10 17.34
C ALA A 121 -1.10 4.15 18.03
N ALA A 122 -2.18 4.00 17.26
CA ALA A 122 -3.51 3.78 17.81
C ALA A 122 -4.27 2.68 17.06
N VAL A 123 -5.01 1.85 17.80
CA VAL A 123 -5.78 0.71 17.27
C VAL A 123 -7.19 0.68 17.89
N PRO A 124 -8.22 0.23 17.15
CA PRO A 124 -9.55 0.05 17.69
C PRO A 124 -9.61 -1.18 18.59
N SER A 125 -10.50 -1.12 19.58
CA SER A 125 -10.91 -2.21 20.43
C SER A 125 -12.42 -2.39 20.35
N HIS A 126 -12.84 -3.08 19.27
CA HIS A 126 -14.22 -3.28 18.83
C HIS A 126 -15.20 -3.63 19.97
N ALA A 127 -14.89 -4.70 20.72
CA ALA A 127 -15.79 -5.26 21.73
C ALA A 127 -15.97 -4.36 22.97
N ASN A 128 -15.03 -3.44 23.20
CA ASN A 128 -15.07 -2.52 24.34
C ASN A 128 -15.54 -1.11 23.96
N SER A 129 -15.77 -0.84 22.67
CA SER A 129 -16.07 0.50 22.17
C SER A 129 -14.97 1.50 22.56
N GLU A 130 -13.72 1.11 22.35
CA GLU A 130 -12.54 1.88 22.75
C GLU A 130 -11.55 2.00 21.60
N VAL A 131 -10.73 3.04 21.62
CA VAL A 131 -9.48 3.12 20.85
C VAL A 131 -8.32 3.13 21.84
N ILE A 132 -7.27 2.37 21.54
CA ILE A 132 -6.10 2.21 22.39
C ILE A 132 -4.91 2.90 21.72
N ARG A 133 -4.33 3.88 22.40
CA ARG A 133 -3.12 4.61 21.97
C ARG A 133 -1.89 4.08 22.70
N PHE A 134 -0.81 3.88 21.97
CA PHE A 134 0.52 3.50 22.43
C PHE A 134 1.49 4.64 22.10
N LEU A 135 2.42 4.94 23.01
CA LEU A 135 3.49 5.89 22.73
C LEU A 135 4.72 5.19 22.14
N GLY A 136 5.36 5.79 21.15
CA GLY A 136 6.64 5.36 20.62
C GLY A 136 7.80 5.74 21.54
N ASP A 137 8.87 4.93 21.57
CA ASP A 137 10.09 5.26 22.31
C ASP A 137 11.27 5.69 21.42
N GLY A 138 11.02 5.83 20.11
CA GLY A 138 12.03 6.15 19.10
C GLY A 138 12.94 4.98 18.72
N THR A 139 12.66 3.76 19.19
CA THR A 139 13.37 2.54 18.76
C THR A 139 12.48 1.59 17.96
N GLY A 140 11.26 2.04 17.63
CA GLY A 140 10.17 1.24 17.08
C GLY A 140 9.35 0.48 18.12
N ALA A 141 9.67 0.55 19.41
CA ALA A 141 8.85 -0.07 20.44
C ALA A 141 7.65 0.81 20.80
N LEU A 142 6.50 0.15 21.01
CA LEU A 142 5.23 0.78 21.39
C LEU A 142 4.90 0.49 22.85
N LEU A 143 4.69 1.55 23.63
CA LEU A 143 4.60 1.52 25.10
C LEU A 143 3.33 2.24 25.60
N ASP A 144 3.14 2.22 26.91
CA ASP A 144 2.11 3.00 27.63
C ASP A 144 0.72 3.02 26.98
N PRO A 145 0.05 1.85 26.82
CA PRO A 145 -1.28 1.78 26.24
C PRO A 145 -2.31 2.55 27.10
N VAL A 146 -3.07 3.44 26.47
CA VAL A 146 -4.19 4.16 27.10
C VAL A 146 -5.46 4.01 26.25
N GLN A 147 -6.57 3.73 26.91
CA GLN A 147 -7.87 3.49 26.29
C GLN A 147 -8.76 4.75 26.32
N TYR A 148 -9.42 5.03 25.21
CA TYR A 148 -10.36 6.12 25.03
C TYR A 148 -11.70 5.60 24.53
N ALA A 149 -12.79 5.97 25.20
CA ALA A 149 -14.13 5.48 24.85
C ALA A 149 -14.67 6.15 23.57
N VAL A 150 -15.10 5.33 22.62
CA VAL A 150 -15.73 5.73 21.33
C VAL A 150 -17.11 5.09 21.18
N GLY A 151 -17.71 5.18 19.99
CA GLY A 151 -19.00 4.55 19.72
C GLY A 151 -18.91 3.03 19.63
N ALA A 152 -20.08 2.40 19.54
CA ALA A 152 -20.22 0.96 19.54
C ALA A 152 -19.60 0.30 18.31
N PHE A 153 -18.87 -0.81 18.56
CA PHE A 153 -18.27 -1.65 17.52
C PHE A 153 -17.37 -0.85 16.57
N THR A 154 -16.38 -0.15 17.16
CA THR A 154 -15.41 0.65 16.40
C THR A 154 -14.56 -0.24 15.51
N LEU A 155 -14.54 -0.07 14.19
CA LEU A 155 -13.82 -0.98 13.26
C LEU A 155 -12.48 -0.45 12.76
N ARG A 156 -12.41 0.85 12.50
CA ARG A 156 -11.22 1.48 11.93
C ARG A 156 -10.94 2.81 12.60
N VAL A 157 -9.66 3.17 12.67
CA VAL A 157 -9.18 4.46 13.16
C VAL A 157 -8.35 5.17 12.10
N THR A 158 -8.41 6.49 12.09
CA THR A 158 -7.53 7.39 11.34
C THR A 158 -7.23 8.62 12.21
N SER A 159 -6.43 9.55 11.72
CA SER A 159 -6.09 10.78 12.45
C SER A 159 -5.83 11.95 11.51
N ALA A 160 -6.25 13.14 11.91
CA ALA A 160 -5.99 14.39 11.19
C ALA A 160 -6.14 15.59 12.14
N ASP A 161 -5.52 16.73 11.81
CA ASP A 161 -5.82 18.01 12.48
C ASP A 161 -7.11 18.59 11.87
N LEU A 162 -8.23 18.34 12.53
CA LEU A 162 -9.56 18.73 12.05
C LEU A 162 -9.93 20.17 12.44
N ASN A 163 -9.19 20.76 13.39
CA ASN A 163 -9.53 22.04 14.00
C ASN A 163 -8.49 23.15 13.74
N GLY A 164 -7.37 22.82 13.11
CA GLY A 164 -6.29 23.73 12.74
C GLY A 164 -5.41 24.19 13.90
N ASP A 165 -5.40 23.48 15.04
CA ASP A 165 -4.58 23.83 16.21
C ASP A 165 -3.18 23.20 16.21
N GLY A 166 -2.90 22.35 15.22
CA GLY A 166 -1.64 21.63 15.07
C GLY A 166 -1.56 20.33 15.86
N TYR A 167 -2.61 19.93 16.56
CA TYR A 167 -2.71 18.65 17.25
C TYR A 167 -3.60 17.70 16.47
N LEU A 168 -3.22 16.42 16.44
CA LEU A 168 -4.00 15.42 15.72
C LEU A 168 -5.21 14.99 16.55
N GLU A 169 -6.38 15.01 15.92
CA GLU A 169 -7.54 14.26 16.38
C GLU A 169 -7.40 12.78 16.04
N LEU A 170 -7.99 11.92 16.88
CA LEU A 170 -8.18 10.50 16.59
C LEU A 170 -9.62 10.26 16.19
N ILE A 171 -9.82 9.66 15.01
CA ILE A 171 -11.13 9.49 14.38
C ILE A 171 -11.41 8.00 14.28
N SER A 172 -12.59 7.56 14.72
CA SER A 172 -12.99 6.15 14.67
C SER A 172 -14.36 5.96 14.04
N VAL A 173 -14.55 4.91 13.24
CA VAL A 173 -15.87 4.52 12.72
C VAL A 173 -16.53 3.49 13.61
N ASN A 174 -17.77 3.76 14.02
CA ASN A 174 -18.55 2.98 14.98
C ASN A 174 -19.72 2.31 14.26
N ARG A 175 -19.51 1.05 13.86
CA ARG A 175 -20.43 0.35 12.95
C ARG A 175 -21.84 0.24 13.50
N ASP A 176 -21.98 -0.06 14.78
CA ASP A 176 -23.29 -0.36 15.38
C ASP A 176 -24.04 0.91 15.84
N ASP A 177 -23.35 2.04 15.91
CA ASP A 177 -23.92 3.35 16.22
C ASP A 177 -24.18 4.22 14.97
N ASP A 178 -23.85 3.73 13.76
CA ASP A 178 -23.94 4.48 12.50
C ASP A 178 -23.27 5.87 12.61
N SER A 179 -22.08 5.90 13.21
CA SER A 179 -21.40 7.16 13.55
C SER A 179 -19.88 7.09 13.38
N VAL A 180 -19.27 8.27 13.36
CA VAL A 180 -17.85 8.50 13.58
C VAL A 180 -17.66 9.17 14.94
N SER A 181 -16.69 8.73 15.73
CA SER A 181 -16.22 9.45 16.92
C SER A 181 -14.94 10.22 16.59
N VAL A 182 -14.90 11.50 16.96
CA VAL A 182 -13.71 12.35 16.92
C VAL A 182 -13.24 12.61 18.34
N LEU A 183 -12.03 12.19 18.66
CA LEU A 183 -11.38 12.43 19.94
C LEU A 183 -10.32 13.53 19.76
N PHE A 184 -10.52 14.67 20.44
CA PHE A 184 -9.65 15.84 20.33
C PHE A 184 -8.35 15.67 21.10
N GLY A 185 -7.22 15.79 20.38
CA GLY A 185 -5.88 15.69 20.94
C GLY A 185 -5.52 16.92 21.77
N ASP A 186 -4.65 16.74 22.76
CA ASP A 186 -4.10 17.85 23.57
C ASP A 186 -2.66 18.20 23.23
N GLY A 187 -2.08 17.54 22.22
CA GLY A 187 -0.68 17.68 21.81
C GLY A 187 0.33 17.07 22.76
N ALA A 188 -0.10 16.49 23.88
CA ALA A 188 0.73 15.76 24.85
C ALA A 188 0.45 14.25 24.82
N GLY A 189 -0.21 13.77 23.76
CA GLY A 189 -0.56 12.37 23.55
C GLY A 189 -1.85 11.93 24.24
N ALA A 190 -2.60 12.83 24.86
CA ALA A 190 -3.90 12.50 25.43
C ALA A 190 -5.07 13.03 24.58
N PHE A 191 -6.15 12.27 24.55
CA PHE A 191 -7.37 12.67 23.87
C PHE A 191 -8.47 12.99 24.89
N GLY A 192 -9.06 14.17 24.77
CA GLY A 192 -9.99 14.73 25.75
C GLY A 192 -11.44 14.64 25.28
N ASN A 193 -11.90 15.69 24.60
CA ASN A 193 -13.28 15.81 24.17
C ASN A 193 -13.60 14.77 23.10
N ARG A 194 -14.84 14.26 23.11
CA ARG A 194 -15.38 13.40 22.07
C ARG A 194 -16.56 14.08 21.39
N LEU A 195 -16.56 14.08 20.06
CA LEU A 195 -17.70 14.44 19.23
C LEU A 195 -18.14 13.19 18.44
N ASP A 196 -19.41 12.83 18.52
CA ASP A 196 -19.99 11.80 17.65
C ASP A 196 -20.80 12.44 16.54
N VAL A 197 -20.56 12.00 15.31
CA VAL A 197 -21.24 12.48 14.11
C VAL A 197 -21.90 11.30 13.43
N THR A 198 -23.21 11.41 13.18
CA THR A 198 -23.96 10.37 12.45
C THR A 198 -23.54 10.34 10.98
N VAL A 199 -23.30 9.15 10.45
CA VAL A 199 -22.98 8.88 9.04
C VAL A 199 -23.97 7.87 8.46
N GLY A 200 -23.65 7.26 7.31
CA GLY A 200 -24.46 6.19 6.74
C GLY A 200 -24.46 4.92 7.60
N VAL A 201 -25.22 3.91 7.15
CA VAL A 201 -25.52 2.73 7.97
C VAL A 201 -24.38 1.71 7.91
N GLY A 202 -23.90 1.29 9.07
CA GLY A 202 -22.83 0.31 9.23
C GLY A 202 -21.50 0.74 8.62
N PRO A 203 -20.92 1.89 9.05
CA PRO A 203 -19.63 2.34 8.56
C PRO A 203 -18.53 1.34 8.93
N THR A 204 -17.69 0.99 7.96
CA THR A 204 -16.58 0.04 8.12
C THR A 204 -15.22 0.67 7.84
N PHE A 205 -15.21 1.83 7.19
CA PHE A 205 -14.00 2.53 6.79
C PHE A 205 -14.18 4.03 6.94
N VAL A 206 -13.09 4.74 7.23
CA VAL A 206 -13.02 6.20 7.17
C VAL A 206 -11.66 6.63 6.60
N ALA A 207 -11.69 7.65 5.74
CA ALA A 207 -10.53 8.44 5.36
C ALA A 207 -10.76 9.91 5.74
N ALA A 208 -9.66 10.65 5.89
CA ALA A 208 -9.65 12.07 6.23
C ALA A 208 -8.76 12.80 5.22
N ASP A 209 -9.31 13.78 4.51
CA ASP A 209 -8.60 14.61 3.52
C ASP A 209 -9.41 15.87 3.17
N ASP A 210 -8.80 16.87 2.54
CA ASP A 210 -9.46 18.09 2.05
C ASP A 210 -10.17 17.85 0.70
N VAL A 211 -11.31 17.16 0.72
CA VAL A 211 -12.00 16.63 -0.46
C VAL A 211 -12.52 17.74 -1.39
N ASP A 212 -12.87 18.91 -0.85
CA ASP A 212 -13.35 20.04 -1.65
C ASP A 212 -12.32 21.14 -1.92
N GLY A 213 -11.10 21.00 -1.41
CA GLY A 213 -9.98 21.92 -1.62
C GLY A 213 -10.13 23.26 -0.89
N ASP A 214 -10.93 23.31 0.19
CA ASP A 214 -11.16 24.53 0.98
C ASP A 214 -10.11 24.78 2.08
N GLY A 215 -9.21 23.81 2.29
CA GLY A 215 -8.16 23.83 3.29
C GLY A 215 -8.57 23.23 4.64
N SER A 216 -9.80 22.75 4.76
CA SER A 216 -10.29 22.03 5.94
C SER A 216 -10.32 20.54 5.68
N VAL A 217 -9.95 19.73 6.67
CA VAL A 217 -10.05 18.28 6.54
C VAL A 217 -11.52 17.83 6.61
N ASP A 218 -11.96 17.12 5.59
CA ASP A 218 -13.22 16.40 5.51
C ASP A 218 -13.06 14.94 5.95
N LEU A 219 -14.18 14.26 6.22
CA LEU A 219 -14.19 12.81 6.43
C LEU A 219 -15.06 12.11 5.40
N VAL A 220 -14.61 10.97 4.89
CA VAL A 220 -15.40 10.10 4.01
C VAL A 220 -15.49 8.71 4.61
N THR A 221 -16.72 8.18 4.79
CA THR A 221 -16.95 6.83 5.30
C THR A 221 -17.47 5.89 4.22
N ALA A 222 -17.05 4.62 4.27
CA ALA A 222 -17.68 3.53 3.52
C ALA A 222 -18.72 2.84 4.41
N ASP A 223 -19.98 2.84 3.97
CA ASP A 223 -21.14 2.42 4.76
C ASP A 223 -21.66 1.06 4.27
N SER A 224 -20.98 -0.01 4.69
CA SER A 224 -21.17 -1.37 4.15
C SER A 224 -22.62 -1.89 4.16
N ILE A 225 -23.39 -1.59 5.21
CA ILE A 225 -24.78 -2.05 5.35
C ILE A 225 -25.72 -1.16 4.53
N GLY A 226 -25.49 0.16 4.57
CA GLY A 226 -26.20 1.15 3.78
C GLY A 226 -25.93 1.01 2.27
N GLN A 227 -24.81 0.37 1.92
CA GLN A 227 -24.28 0.22 0.57
C GLN A 227 -23.93 1.56 -0.08
N THR A 228 -23.51 2.53 0.74
CA THR A 228 -23.24 3.91 0.36
C THR A 228 -21.84 4.32 0.82
N PHE A 229 -21.42 5.53 0.43
CA PHE A 229 -20.43 6.27 1.20
C PHE A 229 -21.04 7.58 1.72
N THR A 230 -20.47 8.14 2.77
CA THR A 230 -20.91 9.42 3.34
C THR A 230 -19.75 10.38 3.43
N VAL A 231 -19.96 11.63 3.01
CA VAL A 231 -19.01 12.74 3.19
C VAL A 231 -19.49 13.65 4.32
N LEU A 232 -18.58 13.96 5.23
CA LEU A 232 -18.72 14.98 6.27
C LEU A 232 -17.80 16.14 5.90
N TRP A 233 -18.38 17.23 5.39
CA TRP A 233 -17.63 18.42 5.03
C TRP A 233 -17.17 19.17 6.29
N GLY A 234 -15.85 19.30 6.45
CA GLY A 234 -15.18 19.97 7.55
C GLY A 234 -15.44 21.48 7.54
N LEU A 235 -15.47 22.07 8.74
CA LEU A 235 -15.57 23.52 8.92
C LEU A 235 -14.26 24.14 9.44
N GLY A 236 -13.17 23.35 9.49
CA GLY A 236 -11.85 23.77 9.96
C GLY A 236 -11.78 24.09 11.45
N ASN A 237 -12.73 23.60 12.25
CA ASN A 237 -12.81 23.83 13.69
C ASN A 237 -13.16 22.55 14.47
N GLY A 238 -12.98 21.38 13.85
CA GLY A 238 -13.36 20.09 14.41
C GLY A 238 -14.85 19.75 14.31
N THR A 239 -15.64 20.54 13.60
CA THR A 239 -17.06 20.26 13.35
C THR A 239 -17.36 20.14 11.85
N PHE A 240 -18.51 19.54 11.53
CA PHE A 240 -18.89 19.18 10.18
C PHE A 240 -20.26 19.73 9.81
N GLU A 241 -20.47 19.96 8.51
CA GLU A 241 -21.80 20.17 7.95
C GLU A 241 -22.68 18.90 8.05
N PRO A 242 -23.99 19.00 7.77
CA PRO A 242 -24.83 17.81 7.66
C PRO A 242 -24.27 16.82 6.65
N ALA A 243 -24.23 15.55 7.04
CA ALA A 243 -23.73 14.45 6.24
C ALA A 243 -24.37 14.37 4.84
N GLN A 244 -23.53 14.15 3.82
CA GLN A 244 -23.94 13.93 2.45
C GLN A 244 -23.67 12.47 2.05
N THR A 245 -24.73 11.71 1.84
CA THR A 245 -24.63 10.27 1.52
C THR A 245 -24.85 10.03 0.02
N SER A 246 -24.07 9.11 -0.55
CA SER A 246 -24.19 8.68 -1.95
C SER A 246 -25.47 7.87 -2.20
N PRO A 247 -25.87 7.69 -3.47
CA PRO A 247 -26.76 6.59 -3.84
C PRO A 247 -26.12 5.23 -3.51
N PRO A 248 -26.93 4.16 -3.36
CA PRO A 248 -26.40 2.82 -3.16
C PRO A 248 -25.56 2.34 -4.34
N ILE A 249 -24.37 1.80 -4.05
CA ILE A 249 -23.39 1.28 -5.02
C ILE A 249 -23.08 -0.20 -4.85
N GLY A 250 -23.32 -0.76 -3.66
CA GLY A 250 -22.99 -2.14 -3.34
C GLY A 250 -22.43 -2.23 -1.92
N ILE A 251 -22.17 -3.44 -1.43
CA ILE A 251 -21.55 -3.63 -0.10
C ILE A 251 -20.11 -3.13 -0.18
N THR A 252 -19.87 -1.94 0.36
CA THR A 252 -18.58 -1.25 0.31
C THR A 252 -17.57 -1.86 1.27
N SER A 253 -16.30 -1.90 0.87
CA SER A 253 -15.19 -2.43 1.67
C SER A 253 -14.22 -1.33 2.11
N SER A 254 -13.64 -0.61 1.14
CA SER A 254 -12.61 0.43 1.32
C SER A 254 -12.87 1.59 0.37
N LEU A 255 -12.19 2.73 0.60
CA LEU A 255 -12.16 3.85 -0.32
C LEU A 255 -10.78 4.49 -0.40
N ALA A 256 -10.52 5.20 -1.50
CA ALA A 256 -9.37 6.07 -1.70
C ALA A 256 -9.86 7.46 -2.15
N ILE A 257 -9.16 8.50 -1.72
CA ILE A 257 -9.38 9.90 -2.09
C ILE A 257 -8.13 10.38 -2.80
N SER A 258 -8.26 10.88 -4.04
CA SER A 258 -7.15 11.39 -4.84
C SER A 258 -7.69 12.12 -6.07
N ASP A 259 -6.91 13.00 -6.66
CA ASP A 259 -7.22 13.68 -7.93
C ASP A 259 -6.91 12.71 -9.10
N LEU A 260 -7.85 11.82 -9.45
CA LEU A 260 -7.59 10.71 -10.38
C LEU A 260 -7.59 11.14 -11.86
N ASP A 261 -8.05 12.36 -12.16
CA ASP A 261 -8.04 12.93 -13.51
C ASP A 261 -7.10 14.13 -13.68
N GLY A 262 -6.43 14.58 -12.62
CA GLY A 262 -5.42 15.63 -12.65
C GLY A 262 -6.00 17.04 -12.82
N ASP A 263 -7.29 17.24 -12.53
CA ASP A 263 -7.95 18.53 -12.66
C ASP A 263 -7.83 19.43 -11.41
N GLY A 264 -7.25 18.90 -10.34
CA GLY A 264 -7.06 19.57 -9.05
C GLY A 264 -8.24 19.46 -8.10
N VAL A 265 -9.25 18.64 -8.40
CA VAL A 265 -10.37 18.30 -7.52
C VAL A 265 -10.25 16.83 -7.12
N TYR A 266 -10.43 16.52 -5.84
CA TYR A 266 -10.36 15.13 -5.40
C TYR A 266 -11.59 14.31 -5.82
N ASP A 267 -11.29 13.10 -6.28
CA ASP A 267 -12.22 12.04 -6.61
C ASP A 267 -12.31 11.02 -5.47
N ILE A 268 -13.32 10.15 -5.55
CA ILE A 268 -13.48 9.05 -4.60
C ILE A 268 -13.59 7.74 -5.38
N ALA A 269 -12.69 6.80 -5.08
CA ALA A 269 -12.77 5.42 -5.52
C ALA A 269 -13.29 4.54 -4.38
N VAL A 270 -14.35 3.77 -4.58
CA VAL A 270 -14.94 2.89 -3.54
C VAL A 270 -15.01 1.45 -4.03
N THR A 271 -14.38 0.53 -3.30
CA THR A 271 -14.44 -0.91 -3.63
C THR A 271 -15.71 -1.55 -3.07
N HIS A 272 -16.32 -2.44 -3.86
CA HIS A 272 -17.48 -3.23 -3.45
C HIS A 272 -17.55 -4.56 -4.22
N GLY A 273 -17.72 -5.67 -3.51
CA GLY A 273 -17.80 -7.00 -4.14
C GLY A 273 -16.60 -7.33 -5.04
N ASP A 274 -16.85 -7.45 -6.36
CA ASP A 274 -15.83 -7.72 -7.37
C ASP A 274 -15.55 -6.48 -8.26
N SER A 275 -15.93 -5.30 -7.78
CA SER A 275 -15.94 -4.05 -8.53
C SER A 275 -15.49 -2.87 -7.69
N MET A 276 -15.29 -1.74 -8.36
CA MET A 276 -14.99 -0.46 -7.77
C MET A 276 -15.79 0.61 -8.50
N SER A 277 -16.40 1.52 -7.76
CA SER A 277 -17.06 2.70 -8.34
C SER A 277 -16.17 3.92 -8.20
N LEU A 278 -15.97 4.65 -9.31
CA LEU A 278 -15.26 5.92 -9.35
C LEU A 278 -16.26 7.08 -9.36
N PHE A 279 -16.06 8.04 -8.47
CA PHE A 279 -16.84 9.27 -8.35
C PHE A 279 -15.93 10.46 -8.62
N THR A 280 -15.98 10.99 -9.84
CA THR A 280 -15.19 12.16 -10.23
C THR A 280 -15.73 13.41 -9.54
N GLY A 281 -14.87 14.17 -8.87
CA GLY A 281 -15.17 15.49 -8.35
C GLY A 281 -15.51 16.45 -9.47
N LEU A 282 -16.58 17.23 -9.30
CA LEU A 282 -16.99 18.28 -10.26
C LEU A 282 -16.76 19.68 -9.69
N GLY A 283 -16.05 19.75 -8.56
CA GLY A 283 -15.97 20.90 -7.67
C GLY A 283 -17.29 21.19 -6.95
N SER A 284 -17.26 22.19 -6.07
CA SER A 284 -18.43 22.65 -5.31
C SER A 284 -19.15 21.52 -4.55
N ARG A 285 -18.40 20.56 -3.98
CA ARG A 285 -18.93 19.43 -3.17
C ARG A 285 -19.88 18.50 -3.93
N THR A 286 -19.68 18.38 -5.25
CA THR A 286 -20.48 17.50 -6.11
C THR A 286 -19.62 16.50 -6.85
N PHE A 287 -20.18 15.31 -7.10
CA PHE A 287 -19.54 14.23 -7.83
C PHE A 287 -20.34 13.88 -9.08
N SER A 288 -19.65 13.31 -10.06
CA SER A 288 -20.24 12.73 -11.27
C SER A 288 -21.10 11.50 -10.93
N ALA A 289 -21.81 10.97 -11.94
CA ALA A 289 -22.44 9.66 -11.79
C ALA A 289 -21.33 8.59 -11.73
N PRO A 290 -21.46 7.55 -10.88
CA PRO A 290 -20.39 6.58 -10.70
C PRO A 290 -20.08 5.82 -11.99
N VAL A 291 -18.79 5.59 -12.20
CA VAL A 291 -18.27 4.68 -13.22
C VAL A 291 -17.79 3.40 -12.53
N ASP A 292 -18.39 2.26 -12.87
CA ASP A 292 -18.01 0.98 -12.31
C ASP A 292 -16.91 0.31 -13.13
N LEU A 293 -15.83 -0.09 -12.45
CA LEU A 293 -14.74 -0.88 -12.97
C LEU A 293 -14.76 -2.28 -12.35
N ALA A 294 -14.62 -3.31 -13.18
CA ALA A 294 -14.41 -4.67 -12.70
C ALA A 294 -12.93 -4.83 -12.34
N VAL A 295 -12.62 -5.02 -11.06
CA VAL A 295 -11.24 -5.02 -10.56
C VAL A 295 -10.69 -6.40 -10.21
N GLY A 296 -11.57 -7.40 -10.08
CA GLY A 296 -11.20 -8.75 -9.68
C GLY A 296 -12.06 -9.28 -8.53
N LEU A 297 -11.87 -10.54 -8.16
CA LEU A 297 -12.71 -11.22 -7.17
C LEU A 297 -12.32 -10.82 -5.73
N GLY A 298 -13.30 -10.33 -4.97
CA GLY A 298 -13.11 -9.93 -3.58
C GLY A 298 -12.26 -8.68 -3.41
N ALA A 299 -12.62 -7.60 -4.11
CA ALA A 299 -12.00 -6.28 -3.95
C ALA A 299 -12.16 -5.79 -2.51
N ARG A 300 -11.05 -5.71 -1.77
CA ARG A 300 -11.07 -5.44 -0.33
C ARG A 300 -10.53 -4.06 0.02
N TYR A 301 -9.30 -3.77 -0.37
CA TYR A 301 -8.60 -2.53 -0.06
C TYR A 301 -8.14 -1.85 -1.34
N VAL A 302 -8.16 -0.52 -1.37
CA VAL A 302 -7.68 0.27 -2.51
C VAL A 302 -6.80 1.40 -2.00
N ILE A 303 -5.69 1.64 -2.71
CA ILE A 303 -4.86 2.83 -2.56
C ILE A 303 -4.74 3.52 -3.91
N ALA A 304 -4.61 4.85 -3.89
CA ALA A 304 -4.22 5.66 -5.03
C ALA A 304 -2.74 6.05 -4.88
N THR A 305 -1.95 5.84 -5.93
CA THR A 305 -0.49 6.04 -5.91
C THR A 305 0.03 6.14 -7.34
N ASP A 306 1.13 6.84 -7.59
CA ASP A 306 1.83 6.80 -8.89
C ASP A 306 2.89 5.69 -8.85
N TYR A 307 2.51 4.45 -9.16
CA TYR A 307 3.45 3.32 -9.03
C TYR A 307 4.42 3.21 -10.21
N GLN A 308 4.08 3.84 -11.33
CA GLN A 308 4.87 3.83 -12.55
C GLN A 308 5.78 5.06 -12.70
N GLY A 309 5.65 6.05 -11.83
CA GLY A 309 6.47 7.25 -11.78
C GLY A 309 6.21 8.22 -12.93
N ASP A 310 5.01 8.20 -13.53
CA ASP A 310 4.67 9.04 -14.67
C ASP A 310 3.93 10.33 -14.30
N GLY A 311 3.71 10.55 -13.01
CA GLY A 311 3.02 11.70 -12.44
C GLY A 311 1.50 11.61 -12.50
N LEU A 312 0.93 10.46 -12.89
CA LEU A 312 -0.51 10.21 -12.91
C LEU A 312 -0.90 9.29 -11.75
N PRO A 313 -2.05 9.54 -11.09
CA PRO A 313 -2.52 8.62 -10.06
C PRO A 313 -3.00 7.30 -10.64
N ASP A 314 -2.38 6.22 -10.18
CA ASP A 314 -2.78 4.85 -10.42
C ASP A 314 -3.56 4.28 -9.23
N LEU A 315 -4.12 3.07 -9.39
CA LEU A 315 -4.82 2.35 -8.34
C LEU A 315 -4.25 0.96 -8.13
N VAL A 316 -4.09 0.59 -6.85
CA VAL A 316 -3.70 -0.76 -6.44
C VAL A 316 -4.74 -1.33 -5.49
N ILE A 317 -5.22 -2.53 -5.79
CA ILE A 317 -6.34 -3.17 -5.09
C ILE A 317 -5.94 -4.54 -4.55
N SER A 318 -6.23 -4.82 -3.27
CA SER A 318 -6.13 -6.16 -2.73
C SER A 318 -7.35 -7.01 -3.10
N LEU A 319 -7.10 -8.20 -3.65
CA LEU A 319 -8.12 -9.13 -4.14
C LEU A 319 -8.15 -10.37 -3.25
N ALA A 320 -8.98 -10.31 -2.20
CA ALA A 320 -9.06 -11.33 -1.15
C ALA A 320 -9.27 -12.75 -1.71
N ASN A 321 -10.14 -12.89 -2.71
CA ASN A 321 -10.50 -14.19 -3.29
C ASN A 321 -9.58 -14.64 -4.44
N GLN A 322 -8.58 -13.84 -4.81
CA GLN A 322 -7.59 -14.18 -5.86
C GLN A 322 -6.17 -14.31 -5.35
N SER A 323 -5.91 -14.00 -4.07
CA SER A 323 -4.55 -13.99 -3.51
C SER A 323 -3.60 -13.13 -4.36
N ALA A 324 -4.07 -11.92 -4.70
CA ALA A 324 -3.36 -11.04 -5.60
C ALA A 324 -3.58 -9.56 -5.27
N LEU A 325 -2.64 -8.73 -5.71
CA LEU A 325 -2.81 -7.30 -5.89
C LEU A 325 -3.15 -7.03 -7.37
N ALA A 326 -4.20 -6.27 -7.65
CA ALA A 326 -4.52 -5.77 -8.99
C ALA A 326 -4.02 -4.34 -9.18
N PHE A 327 -3.50 -4.06 -10.37
CA PHE A 327 -2.91 -2.78 -10.73
C PHE A 327 -3.67 -2.15 -11.89
N PHE A 328 -4.00 -0.87 -11.74
CA PHE A 328 -4.72 -0.09 -12.73
C PHE A 328 -3.95 1.20 -12.99
N ALA A 329 -3.36 1.31 -14.18
CA ALA A 329 -2.61 2.49 -14.60
C ALA A 329 -3.55 3.63 -14.98
N GLY A 330 -3.36 4.81 -14.39
CA GLY A 330 -4.10 6.03 -14.72
C GLY A 330 -3.70 6.56 -16.09
N VAL A 331 -4.67 7.13 -16.82
CA VAL A 331 -4.43 7.77 -18.13
C VAL A 331 -4.47 9.31 -18.02
N GLY A 332 -4.79 9.84 -16.83
CA GLY A 332 -4.83 11.28 -16.56
C GLY A 332 -6.09 11.98 -17.08
N ASP A 333 -7.17 11.22 -17.31
CA ASP A 333 -8.51 11.73 -17.64
C ASP A 333 -9.60 11.04 -16.81
N GLY A 334 -9.21 10.44 -15.69
CA GLY A 334 -10.08 9.65 -14.80
C GLY A 334 -10.35 8.24 -15.31
N THR A 335 -9.76 7.84 -16.45
CA THR A 335 -9.82 6.46 -16.95
C THR A 335 -8.56 5.67 -16.59
N PHE A 336 -8.73 4.34 -16.51
CA PHE A 336 -7.71 3.41 -16.05
C PHE A 336 -7.54 2.24 -17.02
N THR A 337 -6.30 1.77 -17.15
CA THR A 337 -5.95 0.57 -17.91
C THR A 337 -5.56 -0.55 -16.95
N ASP A 338 -6.12 -1.75 -17.14
CA ASP A 338 -5.72 -2.94 -16.39
C ASP A 338 -4.26 -3.29 -16.71
N ALA A 339 -3.39 -3.17 -15.71
CA ALA A 339 -1.95 -3.44 -15.81
C ALA A 339 -1.57 -4.85 -15.31
N GLY A 340 -2.56 -5.67 -14.93
CA GLY A 340 -2.37 -7.04 -14.47
C GLY A 340 -2.34 -7.16 -12.96
N THR A 341 -1.79 -8.29 -12.48
CA THR A 341 -1.81 -8.65 -11.06
C THR A 341 -0.47 -9.18 -10.58
N LEU A 342 -0.19 -8.99 -9.30
CA LEU A 342 0.90 -9.64 -8.58
C LEU A 342 0.36 -10.66 -7.57
N PRO A 343 0.90 -11.90 -7.56
CA PRO A 343 0.48 -12.91 -6.60
C PRO A 343 1.00 -12.60 -5.19
N VAL A 344 0.12 -12.62 -4.20
CA VAL A 344 0.45 -12.52 -2.78
C VAL A 344 -0.09 -13.74 -2.02
N GLY A 345 -0.10 -13.71 -0.69
CA GLY A 345 -0.67 -14.79 0.11
C GLY A 345 -2.19 -14.87 0.06
N GLY A 346 -2.73 -15.85 0.79
CA GLY A 346 -4.16 -16.09 0.98
C GLY A 346 -4.88 -14.93 1.66
N ASN A 347 -6.02 -14.53 1.08
CA ASN A 347 -6.91 -13.51 1.65
C ASN A 347 -6.17 -12.21 2.03
N PRO A 348 -5.58 -11.50 1.05
CA PRO A 348 -4.89 -10.25 1.31
C PRO A 348 -5.85 -9.20 1.88
N TRP A 349 -5.43 -8.51 2.94
CA TRP A 349 -6.20 -7.45 3.58
C TRP A 349 -5.83 -6.08 3.03
N ALA A 350 -4.74 -5.49 3.51
CA ALA A 350 -4.26 -4.17 3.13
C ALA A 350 -3.02 -4.28 2.24
N VAL A 351 -2.75 -3.20 1.53
CA VAL A 351 -1.52 -2.98 0.77
C VAL A 351 -1.00 -1.58 1.10
N VAL A 352 0.32 -1.45 1.20
CA VAL A 352 1.03 -0.16 1.23
C VAL A 352 1.97 -0.10 0.03
N ALA A 353 2.07 1.10 -0.57
CA ALA A 353 3.04 1.43 -1.60
C ALA A 353 4.07 2.40 -1.01
N ALA A 354 5.34 2.05 -1.05
CA ALA A 354 6.43 2.85 -0.50
C ALA A 354 7.77 2.39 -1.08
N ASP A 355 8.73 3.29 -1.26
CA ASP A 355 10.11 2.94 -1.62
C ASP A 355 10.81 2.39 -0.36
N LEU A 356 10.84 1.06 -0.21
CA LEU A 356 11.35 0.36 0.98
C LEU A 356 12.83 -0.02 0.85
N ASP A 357 13.39 0.07 -0.36
CA ASP A 357 14.81 -0.17 -0.61
C ASP A 357 15.58 0.99 -1.23
N GLU A 358 14.97 2.18 -1.19
CA GLU A 358 15.56 3.47 -1.57
C GLU A 358 16.06 3.50 -3.01
N ASP A 359 15.44 2.71 -3.88
CA ASP A 359 15.79 2.64 -5.30
C ASP A 359 15.04 3.66 -6.17
N GLY A 360 14.07 4.37 -5.58
CA GLY A 360 13.26 5.40 -6.24
C GLY A 360 11.94 4.88 -6.81
N ALA A 361 11.75 3.56 -6.89
CA ALA A 361 10.49 2.95 -7.28
C ALA A 361 9.63 2.62 -6.04
N LEU A 362 8.31 2.70 -6.18
CA LEU A 362 7.42 2.27 -5.11
C LEU A 362 7.33 0.75 -5.05
N ASP A 363 7.67 0.17 -3.90
CA ASP A 363 7.48 -1.24 -3.55
C ASP A 363 6.10 -1.49 -2.96
N PHE A 364 5.69 -2.76 -2.90
CA PHE A 364 4.37 -3.17 -2.41
C PHE A 364 4.46 -4.19 -1.30
N ALA A 365 3.91 -3.86 -0.15
CA ALA A 365 3.78 -4.80 0.97
C ALA A 365 2.30 -5.07 1.26
N ALA A 366 1.92 -6.35 1.25
CA ALA A 366 0.54 -6.81 1.47
C ALA A 366 0.45 -7.76 2.66
N THR A 367 -0.55 -7.55 3.51
CA THR A 367 -0.88 -8.45 4.63
C THR A 367 -1.79 -9.58 4.15
N ASN A 368 -1.49 -10.83 4.53
CA ASN A 368 -2.23 -12.02 4.10
C ASN A 368 -2.83 -12.73 5.30
N GLU A 369 -4.15 -12.63 5.48
CA GLU A 369 -4.84 -13.11 6.67
C GLU A 369 -4.75 -14.62 6.85
N ASP A 370 -4.97 -15.37 5.78
CA ASP A 370 -5.08 -16.82 5.85
C ASP A 370 -3.72 -17.48 6.10
N ASP A 371 -2.65 -16.84 5.63
CA ASP A 371 -1.28 -17.33 5.75
C ASP A 371 -0.57 -16.82 7.01
N ASN A 372 -1.06 -15.74 7.63
CA ASN A 372 -0.38 -15.04 8.73
C ASN A 372 0.99 -14.51 8.30
N THR A 373 1.03 -13.89 7.13
CA THR A 373 2.26 -13.39 6.51
C THR A 373 2.10 -11.99 5.96
N LEU A 374 3.24 -11.34 5.75
CA LEU A 374 3.43 -10.21 4.87
C LEU A 374 4.03 -10.72 3.56
N THR A 375 3.49 -10.36 2.40
CA THR A 375 4.22 -10.46 1.12
C THR A 375 4.80 -9.09 0.78
N LEU A 376 6.10 -9.04 0.52
CA LEU A 376 6.79 -7.85 0.01
C LEU A 376 7.17 -8.09 -1.45
N HIS A 377 6.87 -7.13 -2.30
CA HIS A 377 7.29 -7.04 -3.69
C HIS A 377 8.15 -5.80 -3.84
N LEU A 378 9.45 -5.99 -3.96
CA LEU A 378 10.34 -4.90 -4.36
C LEU A 378 10.12 -4.65 -5.84
N ASN A 379 9.71 -3.44 -6.20
CA ASN A 379 9.44 -3.01 -7.56
C ASN A 379 10.76 -2.61 -8.18
N ARG A 380 11.10 -3.29 -9.25
CA ARG A 380 12.39 -3.09 -9.90
C ARG A 380 12.27 -2.28 -11.18
N GLY A 381 11.17 -1.54 -11.29
CA GLY A 381 10.83 -0.77 -12.47
C GLY A 381 10.61 -1.62 -13.73
N PRO A 382 10.54 -0.96 -14.90
CA PRO A 382 10.45 -1.63 -16.18
C PRO A 382 11.78 -2.32 -16.54
N VAL A 383 11.74 -3.64 -16.77
CA VAL A 383 12.90 -4.37 -17.33
C VAL A 383 13.37 -3.80 -18.66
N GLY A 384 14.68 -3.81 -18.88
CA GLY A 384 15.30 -3.38 -20.14
C GLY A 384 15.60 -1.89 -20.25
N ARG A 385 15.50 -1.11 -19.17
CA ARG A 385 15.97 0.30 -19.14
C ARG A 385 17.43 0.40 -18.73
N PHE A 386 18.18 1.26 -19.42
CA PHE A 386 19.59 1.51 -19.15
C PHE A 386 20.03 2.92 -19.59
N ASP A 387 21.15 3.41 -19.07
CA ASP A 387 21.90 4.53 -19.67
C ASP A 387 23.11 3.96 -20.42
N ARG A 388 23.15 4.16 -21.74
CA ARG A 388 24.20 3.61 -22.59
C ARG A 388 25.56 4.20 -22.19
N GLY A 389 26.48 3.31 -21.86
CA GLY A 389 27.84 3.65 -21.41
C GLY A 389 28.03 3.86 -19.91
N ASP A 390 26.99 3.72 -19.07
CA ASP A 390 27.13 3.53 -17.62
C ASP A 390 27.34 2.04 -17.35
N ALA A 391 28.53 1.53 -17.64
CA ALA A 391 28.82 0.10 -17.62
C ALA A 391 28.92 -0.48 -16.19
N ASN A 392 29.25 0.34 -15.18
CA ASN A 392 29.32 -0.11 -13.79
C ASN A 392 28.01 0.08 -13.01
N GLY A 393 27.05 0.86 -13.54
CA GLY A 393 25.71 1.04 -12.98
C GLY A 393 25.67 1.99 -11.80
N ASP A 394 26.59 2.97 -11.76
CA ASP A 394 26.68 3.95 -10.68
C ASP A 394 25.97 5.28 -10.98
N GLY A 395 25.35 5.39 -12.17
CA GLY A 395 24.60 6.57 -12.61
C GLY A 395 25.49 7.66 -13.19
N GLY A 396 26.81 7.47 -13.14
CA GLY A 396 27.80 8.26 -13.84
C GLY A 396 28.15 7.63 -15.20
N ARG A 397 28.64 8.47 -16.10
CA ARG A 397 29.45 7.99 -17.24
C ARG A 397 30.80 8.61 -17.14
N ASP A 398 31.76 7.82 -16.68
CA ASP A 398 33.12 8.25 -16.47
C ASP A 398 34.15 7.16 -16.83
N ILE A 399 35.40 7.37 -16.40
CA ILE A 399 36.49 6.45 -16.75
C ILE A 399 36.34 5.07 -16.10
N SER A 400 35.58 4.96 -15.00
CA SER A 400 35.30 3.74 -14.26
C SER A 400 34.46 2.78 -15.10
N ASP A 401 33.56 3.30 -15.94
CA ASP A 401 32.79 2.52 -16.90
C ASP A 401 33.68 1.90 -17.97
N ALA A 402 34.57 2.71 -18.56
CA ALA A 402 35.51 2.22 -19.56
C ALA A 402 36.46 1.15 -18.98
N ILE A 403 36.88 1.30 -17.72
CA ILE A 403 37.66 0.27 -17.01
C ILE A 403 36.84 -0.99 -16.81
N THR A 404 35.56 -0.85 -16.46
CA THR A 404 34.63 -1.99 -16.25
C THR A 404 34.43 -2.77 -17.54
N LEU A 405 34.16 -2.09 -18.66
CA LEU A 405 34.05 -2.70 -19.99
C LEU A 405 35.31 -3.47 -20.38
N LEU A 406 36.48 -2.83 -20.26
CA LEU A 406 37.76 -3.48 -20.56
C LEU A 406 38.03 -4.66 -19.63
N GLY A 407 37.65 -4.56 -18.35
CA GLY A 407 37.72 -5.66 -17.40
C GLY A 407 36.89 -6.86 -17.85
N ARG A 408 35.64 -6.64 -18.24
CA ARG A 408 34.73 -7.70 -18.74
C ARG A 408 35.23 -8.34 -20.04
N LEU A 409 35.75 -7.54 -20.97
CA LEU A 409 36.25 -8.03 -22.26
C LEU A 409 37.51 -8.92 -22.13
N PHE A 410 38.36 -8.66 -21.14
CA PHE A 410 39.69 -9.28 -21.06
C PHE A 410 39.95 -10.12 -19.80
N ASP A 411 39.06 -10.10 -18.81
CA ASP A 411 39.14 -10.95 -17.61
C ASP A 411 37.94 -11.90 -17.54
N PRO A 412 38.12 -13.20 -17.82
CA PRO A 412 37.07 -14.22 -17.71
C PRO A 412 36.53 -14.42 -16.28
N LEU A 413 37.14 -13.81 -15.27
CA LEU A 413 36.70 -13.83 -13.87
C LEU A 413 36.09 -12.49 -13.41
N ALA A 414 36.09 -11.46 -14.26
CA ALA A 414 35.33 -10.25 -13.99
C ALA A 414 33.83 -10.60 -13.99
N SER A 415 33.07 -9.97 -13.08
CA SER A 415 31.63 -10.16 -12.88
C SER A 415 30.87 -10.22 -14.20
N ALA A 416 29.98 -11.21 -14.34
CA ALA A 416 29.09 -11.33 -15.50
C ALA A 416 28.31 -10.03 -15.74
N THR A 417 28.17 -9.65 -17.01
CA THR A 417 27.43 -8.45 -17.43
C THR A 417 25.99 -8.52 -16.92
N THR A 418 25.53 -7.45 -16.27
CA THR A 418 24.16 -7.32 -15.78
C THR A 418 23.25 -6.67 -16.82
N CYS A 419 23.82 -5.92 -17.77
CA CYS A 419 23.08 -5.24 -18.82
C CYS A 419 23.97 -5.12 -20.06
N GLU A 420 23.74 -5.98 -21.04
CA GLU A 420 24.54 -6.04 -22.26
C GLU A 420 24.29 -4.80 -23.14
N ASP A 421 23.06 -4.27 -23.17
CA ASP A 421 22.74 -3.08 -23.99
C ASP A 421 23.43 -1.80 -23.49
N ALA A 422 23.68 -1.69 -22.17
CA ALA A 422 24.48 -0.58 -21.63
C ALA A 422 25.97 -0.68 -21.98
N ASP A 423 26.44 -1.91 -22.13
CA ASP A 423 27.83 -2.22 -22.44
C ASP A 423 28.13 -2.08 -23.92
N ASP A 424 27.13 -2.26 -24.80
CA ASP A 424 27.19 -1.92 -26.21
C ASP A 424 27.06 -0.40 -26.40
N VAL A 425 28.15 0.30 -26.09
CA VAL A 425 28.21 1.76 -26.16
C VAL A 425 28.01 2.25 -27.58
N ASN A 426 28.34 1.42 -28.58
CA ASN A 426 28.32 1.82 -29.98
C ASN A 426 27.06 1.41 -30.76
N ASP A 427 26.17 0.66 -30.13
CA ASP A 427 24.86 0.25 -30.65
C ASP A 427 24.95 -0.59 -31.93
N ASP A 428 25.95 -1.49 -32.01
CA ASP A 428 26.15 -2.37 -33.16
C ASP A 428 25.78 -3.83 -32.92
N GLY A 429 25.22 -4.12 -31.74
CA GLY A 429 24.77 -5.43 -31.28
C GLY A 429 25.92 -6.38 -30.95
N ALA A 430 27.11 -5.84 -30.66
CA ALA A 430 28.29 -6.64 -30.32
C ALA A 430 29.12 -6.02 -29.19
N LEU A 431 29.29 -6.77 -28.10
CA LEU A 431 30.18 -6.41 -27.01
C LEU A 431 31.65 -6.66 -27.40
N ASP A 432 32.36 -5.62 -27.81
CA ASP A 432 33.76 -5.72 -28.20
C ASP A 432 34.62 -4.49 -27.83
N ILE A 433 35.83 -4.41 -28.37
CA ILE A 433 36.78 -3.34 -28.04
C ILE A 433 36.31 -1.96 -28.54
N ALA A 434 35.37 -1.90 -29.48
CA ALA A 434 34.82 -0.68 -30.03
C ALA A 434 34.05 0.11 -28.97
N ASP A 435 33.39 -0.57 -28.02
CA ASP A 435 32.58 0.05 -26.97
C ASP A 435 33.39 0.95 -26.02
N PRO A 436 34.43 0.44 -25.31
CA PRO A 436 35.25 1.29 -24.47
C PRO A 436 36.04 2.32 -25.29
N ILE A 437 36.33 2.07 -26.57
CA ILE A 437 36.94 3.08 -27.45
C ILE A 437 35.97 4.24 -27.68
N LEU A 438 34.71 3.95 -28.01
CA LEU A 438 33.70 4.99 -28.22
C LEU A 438 33.44 5.76 -26.93
N LEU A 439 33.29 5.06 -25.81
CA LEU A 439 33.09 5.66 -24.49
C LEU A 439 34.23 6.63 -24.13
N LEU A 440 35.49 6.18 -24.21
CA LEU A 440 36.66 7.02 -23.94
C LEU A 440 36.77 8.20 -24.92
N THR A 441 36.36 7.99 -26.18
CA THR A 441 36.34 9.07 -27.18
C THR A 441 35.24 10.09 -26.88
N ALA A 442 34.09 9.67 -26.35
CA ALA A 442 33.03 10.56 -25.90
C ALA A 442 33.42 11.34 -24.64
N LEU A 443 34.12 10.69 -23.69
CA LEU A 443 34.57 11.31 -22.44
C LEU A 443 35.70 12.34 -22.64
N PHE A 444 36.67 12.04 -23.51
CA PHE A 444 37.91 12.83 -23.63
C PHE A 444 38.15 13.45 -25.01
N GLY A 445 37.44 12.98 -26.03
CA GLY A 445 37.54 13.48 -27.40
C GLY A 445 36.57 14.63 -27.68
N SER A 446 36.68 15.22 -28.87
CA SER A 446 35.70 16.19 -29.36
C SER A 446 34.82 15.54 -30.43
N GLY A 447 33.55 15.31 -30.13
CA GLY A 447 32.51 15.04 -31.14
C GLY A 447 32.08 13.58 -31.34
N ALA A 448 32.50 12.64 -30.50
CA ALA A 448 31.84 11.33 -30.44
C ALA A 448 30.48 11.47 -29.72
N VAL A 449 29.46 10.83 -30.26
CA VAL A 449 28.10 10.82 -29.71
C VAL A 449 27.76 9.37 -29.43
N ILE A 450 27.41 9.07 -28.19
CA ILE A 450 26.89 7.77 -27.80
C ILE A 450 25.42 7.72 -28.24
N PRO A 451 24.95 6.65 -28.93
CA PRO A 451 23.56 6.47 -29.31
C PRO A 451 22.64 6.40 -28.07
N PRO A 452 21.38 6.87 -28.14
CA PRO A 452 20.45 6.76 -27.02
C PRO A 452 20.20 5.30 -26.61
N PRO A 453 19.77 5.04 -25.37
CA PRO A 453 19.50 6.01 -24.30
C PRO A 453 20.78 6.64 -23.74
N THR A 454 20.83 7.97 -23.63
CA THR A 454 22.01 8.67 -23.08
C THR A 454 21.66 9.79 -22.11
N GLY A 455 22.09 9.67 -20.86
CA GLY A 455 21.87 10.66 -19.79
C GLY A 455 20.47 10.59 -19.18
N THR A 456 19.70 9.58 -19.58
CA THR A 456 18.39 9.18 -19.08
C THR A 456 18.27 7.68 -19.31
N CYS A 457 17.66 6.95 -18.38
CA CYS A 457 17.42 5.52 -18.56
C CYS A 457 16.17 5.27 -19.40
N ASP A 458 16.33 4.56 -20.52
CA ASP A 458 15.24 4.19 -21.42
C ASP A 458 15.48 2.78 -22.00
N THR A 459 14.49 2.24 -22.68
CA THR A 459 14.63 0.95 -23.39
C THR A 459 15.51 1.07 -24.62
N ASP A 460 16.12 -0.04 -25.04
CA ASP A 460 16.92 -0.06 -26.26
C ASP A 460 16.08 0.33 -27.50
N PRO A 461 16.39 1.44 -28.19
CA PRO A 461 15.73 1.78 -29.45
C PRO A 461 16.10 0.85 -30.61
N THR A 462 17.18 0.07 -30.48
CA THR A 462 17.75 -0.77 -31.53
C THR A 462 17.48 -2.25 -31.22
N PRO A 463 16.61 -2.93 -32.00
CA PRO A 463 16.35 -4.34 -31.74
C PRO A 463 17.54 -5.21 -32.16
N ASP A 464 18.16 -5.91 -31.21
CA ASP A 464 19.18 -6.91 -31.47
C ASP A 464 19.07 -8.16 -30.57
N GLY A 465 20.20 -8.82 -30.30
CA GLY A 465 20.24 -10.06 -29.50
C GLY A 465 20.84 -9.88 -28.11
N LEU A 466 21.22 -8.65 -27.74
CA LEU A 466 21.66 -8.27 -26.42
C LEU A 466 20.44 -7.96 -25.54
N SER A 467 20.64 -7.95 -24.23
CA SER A 467 19.59 -7.62 -23.29
C SER A 467 20.10 -7.00 -22.00
N CYS A 468 19.26 -6.15 -21.42
CA CYS A 468 19.34 -5.72 -20.03
C CYS A 468 18.30 -6.44 -19.18
N ASP A 469 18.54 -7.75 -19.00
CA ASP A 469 17.67 -8.67 -18.25
C ASP A 469 17.79 -8.52 -16.72
N THR A 470 18.78 -7.78 -16.24
CA THR A 470 18.93 -7.50 -14.81
C THR A 470 18.97 -6.00 -14.53
N LEU A 471 18.53 -5.70 -13.33
CA LEU A 471 18.19 -4.38 -12.84
C LEU A 471 19.46 -3.58 -12.62
N ARG A 472 19.40 -2.28 -12.93
CA ARG A 472 20.49 -1.35 -12.66
C ARG A 472 20.03 -0.33 -11.64
N SER A 473 20.73 -0.28 -10.52
CA SER A 473 20.58 0.74 -9.48
C SER A 473 20.74 2.17 -9.98
N SER A 474 21.30 2.38 -11.17
CA SER A 474 21.39 3.69 -11.82
C SER A 474 20.17 4.07 -12.67
N CYS A 475 19.25 3.12 -12.87
CA CYS A 475 18.08 3.24 -13.74
C CYS A 475 16.77 2.87 -13.06
N THR A 476 16.81 2.71 -11.73
CA THR A 476 15.65 2.67 -10.85
C THR A 476 15.20 4.10 -10.53
#